data_AF-A0A4S1DTA5-F1
#
_entry.id   AF-A0A4S1DTA5-F1
#
_cell.length_a   1.000
_cell.length_b   1.000
_cell.length_c   1.000
_cell.angle_alpha   90.00
_cell.angle_beta   90.00
_cell.angle_gamma   90.00
#
_symmetry.space_group_name_H-M   'P 1'
#
loop_
_entity.id
_entity.type
_entity.pdbx_description
1 polymer ?
#
loop_
_entity_poly.entity_id
_entity_poly.type
_entity_poly.pdbx_seq_one_letter_code
_entity_poly.pdbx_strand_id
1 'polypeptide(L)' 'MKRWAKPDVTIFDETDIRFTTKNDVLYAIQLAIPKNGITKIKFLGTNNIPRSIKKIEKIELVGHGKVPFKCFDDRI' A
#
# COMPACT_ATOMS: atom_id res chain seq x y z
N MET A 1 -21.75 27.15 9.32
CA MET A 1 -20.36 26.64 9.34
C MET A 1 -20.41 25.16 9.69
N LYS A 2 -20.18 24.25 8.73
CA LYS A 2 -20.29 22.80 8.95
C LYS A 2 -19.02 22.33 9.69
N ARG A 3 -19.13 22.02 10.99
CA ARG A 3 -18.03 21.34 11.72
C ARG A 3 -17.93 19.93 11.13
N TRP A 4 -16.83 19.63 10.43
CA TRP A 4 -16.54 18.27 10.01
C TRP A 4 -16.43 17.40 11.26
N ALA A 5 -17.16 16.28 11.29
CA ALA A 5 -16.98 15.26 12.31
C ALA A 5 -15.51 14.80 12.26
N LYS A 6 -14.84 14.75 13.42
CA LYS A 6 -13.50 14.17 13.48
C LYS A 6 -13.61 12.71 13.01
N PRO A 7 -12.74 12.25 12.10
CA PRO A 7 -12.72 10.85 11.71
C PRO A 7 -12.46 10.02 12.97
N ASP A 8 -13.27 8.97 13.16
CA ASP A 8 -13.00 7.99 14.19
C ASP A 8 -11.74 7.22 13.80
N VAL A 9 -10.65 7.42 14.53
CA VAL A 9 -9.36 6.79 14.22
C VAL A 9 -9.30 5.33 14.69
N THR A 10 -10.28 4.87 15.48
CA THR A 10 -10.32 3.50 15.99
C THR A 10 -10.77 2.48 14.95
N ILE A 11 -11.29 2.95 13.82
CA ILE A 11 -11.76 2.09 12.72
C ILE A 11 -10.63 1.65 11.79
N PHE A 12 -9.43 2.24 11.90
CA PHE A 12 -8.32 1.92 11.02
C PHE A 12 -7.42 0.85 11.64
N ASP A 13 -7.01 -0.12 10.84
CA ASP A 13 -6.16 -1.22 11.27
C ASP A 13 -4.97 -1.47 10.32
N GLU A 14 -4.28 -2.59 10.52
CA GLU A 14 -3.13 -3.00 9.70
C GLU A 14 -3.48 -3.27 8.23
N THR A 15 -4.77 -3.38 7.89
CA THR A 15 -5.22 -3.58 6.51
C THR A 15 -5.42 -2.25 5.77
N ASP A 16 -5.49 -1.13 6.49
CA ASP A 16 -5.63 0.20 5.91
C ASP A 16 -4.30 0.75 5.39
N ILE A 17 -4.31 1.08 4.09
CA ILE A 17 -3.17 1.66 3.38
C ILE A 17 -3.61 2.94 2.70
N ARG A 18 -2.86 4.02 2.90
CA ARG A 18 -2.99 5.28 2.17
C ARG A 18 -1.92 5.37 1.11
N PHE A 19 -2.29 5.88 -0.06
CA PHE A 19 -1.37 6.06 -1.17
C PHE A 19 -1.13 7.53 -1.43
N THR A 20 0.12 7.86 -1.73
CA THR A 20 0.49 9.13 -2.35
C THR A 20 1.59 8.86 -3.38
N THR A 21 1.76 9.76 -4.33
CA THR A 21 2.76 9.62 -5.40
C THR A 21 3.60 10.87 -5.50
N LYS A 22 4.87 10.68 -5.87
CA LYS A 22 5.76 11.77 -6.28
C LYS A 22 6.60 11.26 -7.43
N ASN A 23 6.51 11.93 -8.57
CA ASN A 23 7.15 11.50 -9.82
C ASN A 23 6.73 10.05 -10.17
N ASP A 24 7.72 9.16 -10.30
CA ASP A 24 7.60 7.74 -10.61
C ASP A 24 7.51 6.83 -9.37
N VAL A 25 7.45 7.41 -8.16
CA VAL A 25 7.41 6.67 -6.90
C VAL A 25 6.00 6.67 -6.31
N LEU A 26 5.48 5.48 -6.03
CA LEU A 26 4.27 5.25 -5.22
C LEU A 26 4.66 4.99 -3.77
N TYR A 27 4.14 5.80 -2.86
CA TYR A 27 4.27 5.61 -1.42
C TYR A 27 3.01 4.92 -0.90
N ALA A 28 3.19 3.78 -0.25
CA ALA A 28 2.15 3.06 0.47
C ALA A 28 2.39 3.24 1.98
N ILE A 29 1.45 3.88 2.66
CA ILE A 29 1.52 4.20 4.09
C ILE A 29 0.52 3.32 4.82
N GLN A 30 1.02 2.29 5.49
CA GLN A 30 0.21 1.40 6.31
C GLN A 30 -0.05 2.06 7.67
N LEU A 31 -1.31 2.06 8.12
CA LEU A 31 -1.71 2.80 9.33
C LEU A 31 -1.41 2.06 10.63
N ALA A 32 -1.05 0.78 10.55
CA ALA A 32 -0.50 0.00 11.65
C ALA A 32 0.53 -1.04 11.15
N ILE A 33 1.38 -1.53 12.05
CA ILE A 33 2.37 -2.56 11.74
C ILE A 33 1.64 -3.90 11.55
N PRO A 34 1.87 -4.63 10.44
CA PRO A 34 1.23 -5.93 10.21
C PRO A 34 1.76 -6.99 11.16
N LYS A 35 0.86 -7.67 11.88
CA LYS A 35 1.21 -8.71 12.87
C LYS A 35 2.02 -9.88 12.32
N ASN A 36 1.81 -10.23 11.06
CA ASN A 36 2.52 -11.33 10.38
C ASN A 36 3.75 -10.86 9.58
N GLY A 37 4.10 -9.57 9.66
CA GLY A 37 5.20 -8.99 8.88
C GLY A 37 4.93 -8.90 7.37
N ILE A 38 3.69 -9.11 6.92
CA ILE A 38 3.32 -9.11 5.50
C ILE A 38 2.26 -8.04 5.24
N THR A 39 2.60 -7.09 4.37
CA THR A 39 1.65 -6.10 3.84
C THR A 39 1.12 -6.57 2.49
N LYS A 40 -0.21 -6.73 2.36
CA LYS A 40 -0.86 -7.07 1.08
C LYS A 40 -1.42 -5.82 0.42
N ILE A 41 -0.95 -5.50 -0.79
CA ILE A 41 -1.42 -4.36 -1.58
C ILE A 41 -2.20 -4.85 -2.80
N LYS A 42 -3.52 -5.04 -2.63
CA LYS A 42 -4.39 -5.65 -3.66
C LYS A 42 -4.39 -4.92 -5.00
N PHE A 43 -4.36 -3.58 -4.97
CA PHE A 43 -4.37 -2.76 -6.19
C PHE A 43 -3.13 -2.95 -7.07
N LEU A 44 -2.03 -3.47 -6.51
CA LEU A 44 -0.78 -3.75 -7.23
C LEU A 44 -0.66 -5.23 -7.66
N GLY A 45 -1.74 -6.01 -7.53
CA GLY A 45 -1.82 -7.38 -8.05
C GLY A 45 -1.68 -7.43 -9.57
N THR A 46 -1.23 -8.58 -10.09
CA THR A 46 -0.88 -8.78 -11.52
C THR A 46 -2.01 -8.47 -12.50
N ASN A 47 -3.27 -8.53 -12.05
CA ASN A 47 -4.43 -8.28 -12.88
C ASN A 47 -5.01 -6.86 -12.77
N ASN A 48 -4.49 -6.04 -11.85
CA ASN A 48 -4.98 -4.69 -11.58
C ASN A 48 -4.06 -3.61 -12.18
N ILE A 49 -2.85 -3.98 -12.57
CA ILE A 49 -1.89 -3.09 -13.24
C ILE A 49 -2.02 -3.27 -14.77
N PRO A 50 -2.29 -2.21 -15.54
CA PRO A 50 -2.28 -2.27 -17.00
C PRO A 50 -0.97 -2.87 -17.51
N ARG A 51 -1.02 -3.75 -18.53
CA ARG A 51 0.18 -4.37 -19.12
C ARG A 51 1.23 -3.35 -19.60
N SER A 52 0.82 -2.11 -19.85
CA SER A 52 1.66 -0.99 -20.25
C SER A 52 2.43 -0.33 -19.08
N ILE A 53 2.01 -0.54 -17.83
CA ILE A 53 2.70 0.00 -16.66
C ILE A 53 3.87 -0.92 -16.33
N LYS A 54 5.07 -0.31 -16.29
CA LYS A 54 6.34 -0.97 -16.00
C LYS A 54 6.27 -1.86 -14.77
N LYS A 55 6.96 -3.00 -14.86
CA LYS A 55 7.25 -3.91 -13.74
C LYS A 55 7.81 -3.10 -12.56
N ILE A 56 7.30 -3.36 -11.35
CA ILE A 56 7.86 -2.78 -10.12
C ILE A 56 9.35 -3.18 -10.04
N GLU A 57 10.24 -2.20 -10.09
CA GLU A 57 11.69 -2.44 -10.13
C GLU A 57 12.25 -2.74 -8.72
N LYS A 58 11.75 -2.04 -7.71
CA LYS A 58 12.11 -2.22 -6.30
C LYS A 58 10.99 -1.79 -5.37
N ILE A 59 11.01 -2.34 -4.16
CA ILE A 59 10.22 -1.88 -3.02
C ILE A 59 11.19 -1.64 -1.85
N GLU A 60 11.00 -0.52 -1.16
CA GLU A 60 11.82 -0.10 -0.02
C GLU A 60 10.91 0.27 1.14
N LEU A 61 11.29 -0.17 2.34
CA LEU A 61 10.70 0.29 3.59
C LEU A 61 11.50 1.50 4.08
N VAL A 62 10.82 2.61 4.32
CA VAL A 62 11.46 3.85 4.79
C VAL A 62 12.18 3.59 6.11
N GLY A 63 13.47 3.95 6.18
CA GLY A 63 14.33 3.73 7.34
C GLY A 63 14.98 2.34 7.44
N HIS A 64 14.59 1.39 6.59
CA HIS A 64 15.18 0.04 6.54
C HIS A 64 15.85 -0.28 5.20
N GLY A 65 15.27 0.18 4.09
CA GLY A 65 15.76 -0.07 2.74
C GLY A 65 15.01 -1.18 2.02
N LYS A 66 15.67 -1.87 1.09
CA LYS A 66 15.06 -2.84 0.18
C LYS A 66 14.39 -4.00 0.91
N VAL A 67 13.18 -4.36 0.49
CA VAL A 67 12.42 -5.51 1.03
C VAL A 67 12.04 -6.49 -0.09
N PRO A 68 11.95 -7.80 0.21
CA PRO A 68 11.45 -8.77 -0.75
C PRO A 68 9.97 -8.52 -1.03
N PHE A 69 9.57 -8.69 -2.29
CA PHE A 69 8.17 -8.60 -2.67
C PHE A 69 7.85 -9.61 -3.77
N LYS A 70 6.57 -9.98 -3.84
CA LYS A 70 6.03 -10.84 -4.88
C LYS A 70 4.68 -10.28 -5.32
N CYS A 71 4.50 -10.08 -6.62
CA CYS A 71 3.19 -9.82 -7.19
C CYS A 71 2.47 -11.15 -7.36
N PHE A 72 1.24 -11.25 -6.87
CA PHE A 72 0.38 -12.42 -7.02
C PHE A 72 -1.01 -11.98 -7.48
N ASP A 73 -1.74 -12.93 -8.05
CA ASP A 73 -3.15 -12.78 -8.36
C ASP A 73 -3.98 -13.04 -7.10
N ASP A 74 -4.84 -12.10 -6.73
CA ASP A 74 -5.70 -12.20 -5.55
C ASP A 74 -7.18 -12.45 -5.92
N ARG A 75 -7.49 -12.76 -7.19
CA ARG A 75 -8.84 -13.18 -7.61
C ARG A 75 -9.06 -14.68 -7.30
N ILE A 76 -9.44 -14.98 -6.06
CA ILE A 76 -10.19 -16.20 -5.68
C ILE A 76 -11.36 -15.74 -4.81
#